data_AF-A0A9E6AWQ7-F1
#
_entry.id   AF-A0A9E6AWQ7-F1
#
_cell.length_a   1.000
_cell.length_b   1.000
_cell.length_c   1.000
_cell.angle_alpha   90.00
_cell.angle_beta   90.00
_cell.angle_gamma   90.00
#
_symmetry.space_group_name_H-M   'P 1'
#
loop_
_entity.id
_entity.type
_entity.pdbx_description
1 polymer ?
#
loop_
_entity_poly.entity_id
_entity_poly.type
_entity_poly.pdbx_seq_one_letter_code
_entity_poly.pdbx_strand_id
1 'polypeptide(L)'
;MQPVFAGYNLQHGDYNTCLGYQAGYHTDNGSNNVNIGPHAGYYAYSDEQCVNIGYHAGYGYSSSASNNNVNIGSNAGRHQNNCTDCVMIGQYAGHYNRGGNYNIMMGHYAGYQTQEGDYNVYMGYQAGYHADRNNSSYACNNNVCI
;
A
#
# COMPACT_ATOMS: atom_id res chain seq x y z
N MET A 1 -26.05 -15.55 -3.69
CA MET A 1 -24.58 -15.47 -3.65
C MET A 1 -24.16 -14.42 -4.67
N GLN A 2 -23.52 -13.33 -4.26
CA GLN A 2 -22.98 -12.37 -5.22
C GLN A 2 -21.68 -12.91 -5.83
N PRO A 3 -21.45 -12.73 -7.13
CA PRO A 3 -20.23 -13.22 -7.79
C PRO A 3 -18.97 -12.57 -7.19
N VAL A 4 -17.93 -13.37 -7.02
CA VAL A 4 -16.65 -12.98 -6.41
C VAL A 4 -15.53 -13.16 -7.44
N PHE A 5 -15.35 -12.14 -8.27
CA PHE A 5 -14.35 -12.12 -9.35
C PHE A 5 -13.33 -10.99 -9.14
N ALA A 6 -12.23 -11.04 -9.88
CA ALA A 6 -11.32 -9.91 -10.01
C ALA A 6 -12.04 -8.73 -10.70
N GLY A 7 -11.81 -7.49 -10.27
CA GLY A 7 -12.43 -6.29 -10.82
C GLY A 7 -13.94 -6.20 -10.59
N TYR A 8 -14.49 -6.92 -9.61
CA TYR A 8 -15.91 -6.84 -9.28
C TYR A 8 -16.22 -5.47 -8.61
N ASN A 9 -17.22 -4.74 -9.11
CA ASN A 9 -17.53 -3.34 -8.77
C ASN A 9 -16.47 -2.29 -9.18
N LEU A 10 -15.87 -2.44 -10.36
CA LEU A 10 -15.26 -1.30 -11.07
C LEU A 10 -16.39 -0.48 -11.72
N GLN A 11 -16.92 0.53 -11.01
CA GLN A 11 -18.04 1.32 -11.54
C GLN A 11 -17.59 2.42 -12.51
N HIS A 12 -16.44 3.05 -12.24
CA HIS A 12 -15.81 4.05 -13.10
C HIS A 12 -14.28 3.94 -12.95
N GLY A 13 -13.54 4.08 -14.05
CA GLY A 13 -12.09 3.97 -14.09
C GLY A 13 -11.59 3.02 -15.18
N ASP A 14 -10.66 3.51 -16.02
CA ASP A 14 -10.17 2.80 -17.19
C ASP A 14 -8.80 2.15 -16.96
N TYR A 15 -8.44 1.17 -17.79
CA TYR A 15 -7.10 0.56 -17.87
C TYR A 15 -6.58 -0.13 -16.61
N ASN A 16 -7.47 -0.75 -15.83
CA ASN A 16 -7.11 -1.54 -14.65
C ASN A 16 -6.83 -3.01 -15.03
N THR A 17 -5.77 -3.60 -14.45
CA THR A 17 -5.47 -5.03 -14.54
C THR A 17 -5.75 -5.70 -13.20
N CYS A 18 -6.74 -6.59 -13.13
CA CYS A 18 -7.11 -7.28 -11.89
C CYS A 18 -6.97 -8.81 -12.05
N LEU A 19 -6.21 -9.47 -11.18
CA LEU A 19 -6.04 -10.92 -11.16
C LEU A 19 -6.05 -11.46 -9.73
N GLY A 20 -7.03 -12.29 -9.39
CA GLY A 20 -7.16 -12.91 -8.07
C GLY A 20 -8.53 -12.70 -7.44
N TYR A 21 -8.83 -13.47 -6.39
CA TYR A 21 -10.09 -13.37 -5.67
C TYR A 21 -10.28 -11.95 -5.10
N GLN A 22 -11.31 -11.24 -5.57
CA GLN A 22 -11.63 -9.86 -5.18
C GLN A 22 -10.48 -8.84 -5.35
N ALA A 23 -9.54 -9.08 -6.28
CA ALA A 23 -8.54 -8.07 -6.64
C ALA A 23 -9.22 -6.84 -7.27
N GLY A 24 -8.87 -5.63 -6.81
CA GLY A 24 -9.48 -4.37 -7.27
C GLY A 24 -10.96 -4.25 -6.97
N TYR A 25 -11.46 -4.89 -5.91
CA TYR A 25 -12.85 -4.77 -5.50
C TYR A 25 -13.14 -3.38 -4.92
N HIS A 26 -14.22 -2.75 -5.41
CA HIS A 26 -14.71 -1.44 -4.98
C HIS A 26 -13.76 -0.26 -5.28
N THR A 27 -13.23 -0.23 -6.51
CA THR A 27 -12.60 0.95 -7.10
C THR A 27 -13.67 1.68 -7.91
N ASP A 28 -14.28 2.71 -7.30
CA ASP A 28 -15.43 3.41 -7.88
C ASP A 28 -15.03 4.53 -8.86
N ASN A 29 -13.76 4.98 -8.86
CA ASN A 29 -13.21 6.00 -9.80
C ASN A 29 -11.72 5.82 -10.21
N GLY A 30 -10.99 4.86 -9.65
CA GLY A 30 -9.55 4.71 -9.86
C GLY A 30 -9.17 4.11 -11.22
N SER A 31 -8.22 4.72 -11.93
CA SER A 31 -7.73 4.28 -13.25
C SER A 31 -6.25 3.87 -13.23
N ASN A 32 -5.84 3.06 -14.21
CA ASN A 32 -4.45 2.66 -14.45
C ASN A 32 -3.78 1.87 -13.32
N ASN A 33 -4.55 1.03 -12.59
CA ASN A 33 -4.02 0.21 -11.51
C ASN A 33 -3.69 -1.22 -11.94
N VAL A 34 -2.68 -1.81 -11.32
CA VAL A 34 -2.33 -3.23 -11.44
C VAL A 34 -2.57 -3.92 -10.11
N ASN A 35 -3.60 -4.76 -10.00
CA ASN A 35 -4.00 -5.47 -8.79
C ASN A 35 -3.88 -6.99 -9.00
N ILE A 36 -2.82 -7.60 -8.47
CA ILE A 36 -2.53 -9.03 -8.66
C ILE A 36 -2.37 -9.72 -7.30
N GLY A 37 -3.29 -10.61 -6.97
CA GLY A 37 -3.33 -11.37 -5.73
C GLY A 37 -4.71 -11.30 -5.06
N PRO A 38 -5.05 -12.21 -4.15
CA PRO A 38 -6.32 -12.15 -3.45
C PRO A 38 -6.41 -10.85 -2.64
N HIS A 39 -7.48 -10.09 -2.86
CA HIS A 39 -7.76 -8.79 -2.25
C HIS A 39 -6.66 -7.73 -2.44
N ALA A 40 -5.83 -7.84 -3.48
CA ALA A 40 -4.93 -6.75 -3.86
C ALA A 40 -5.75 -5.53 -4.31
N GLY A 41 -5.45 -4.33 -3.81
CA GLY A 41 -6.21 -3.10 -4.10
C GLY A 41 -7.68 -3.15 -3.65
N TYR A 42 -8.03 -3.99 -2.66
CA TYR A 42 -9.39 -4.08 -2.14
C TYR A 42 -9.73 -2.81 -1.33
N TYR A 43 -10.80 -2.12 -1.70
CA TYR A 43 -11.15 -0.75 -1.25
C TYR A 43 -10.20 0.37 -1.71
N ALA A 44 -9.57 0.21 -2.87
CA ALA A 44 -8.87 1.28 -3.59
C ALA A 44 -9.88 2.23 -4.26
N TYR A 45 -10.66 2.98 -3.47
CA TYR A 45 -11.88 3.67 -3.89
C TYR A 45 -11.65 4.65 -5.07
N SER A 46 -10.58 5.44 -4.98
CA SER A 46 -10.16 6.41 -6.00
C SER A 46 -8.65 6.40 -6.21
N ASP A 47 -8.00 5.25 -5.95
CA ASP A 47 -6.55 5.14 -6.15
C ASP A 47 -6.25 5.12 -7.65
N GLU A 48 -5.29 5.91 -8.08
CA GLU A 48 -4.84 5.97 -9.46
C GLU A 48 -3.36 5.59 -9.57
N GLN A 49 -3.01 4.92 -10.68
CA GLN A 49 -1.62 4.61 -11.04
C GLN A 49 -0.87 3.76 -9.99
N CYS A 50 -1.57 2.88 -9.28
CA CYS A 50 -0.99 2.01 -8.26
C CYS A 50 -0.64 0.62 -8.78
N VAL A 51 0.46 0.05 -8.25
CA VAL A 51 0.87 -1.34 -8.50
C VAL A 51 0.77 -2.13 -7.21
N ASN A 52 -0.24 -2.98 -7.09
CA ASN A 52 -0.55 -3.81 -5.93
C ASN A 52 -0.38 -5.30 -6.27
N ILE A 53 0.70 -5.91 -5.80
CA ILE A 53 1.04 -7.31 -6.10
C ILE A 53 1.27 -8.09 -4.81
N GLY A 54 0.37 -9.01 -4.49
CA GLY A 54 0.43 -9.86 -3.30
C GLY A 54 -0.93 -10.03 -2.62
N TYR A 55 -1.00 -10.93 -1.63
CA TYR A 55 -2.18 -11.07 -0.77
C TYR A 55 -2.38 -9.78 0.04
N HIS A 56 -3.53 -9.11 -0.11
CA HIS A 56 -3.84 -7.80 0.53
C HIS A 56 -2.83 -6.66 0.25
N ALA A 57 -2.07 -6.72 -0.85
CA ALA A 57 -1.22 -5.59 -1.23
C ALA A 57 -2.09 -4.36 -1.56
N GLY A 58 -1.79 -3.18 -1.00
CA GLY A 58 -2.56 -1.95 -1.21
C GLY A 58 -4.02 -2.05 -0.75
N TYR A 59 -4.33 -2.91 0.23
CA TYR A 59 -5.68 -2.99 0.78
C TYR A 59 -6.01 -1.70 1.54
N GLY A 60 -6.95 -0.91 1.04
CA GLY A 60 -7.25 0.43 1.53
C GLY A 60 -8.34 0.51 2.59
N TYR A 61 -8.68 1.75 2.95
CA TYR A 61 -9.93 2.08 3.65
C TYR A 61 -10.95 2.61 2.64
N SER A 62 -12.24 2.37 2.90
CA SER A 62 -13.30 3.03 2.14
C SER A 62 -13.09 4.55 2.18
N SER A 63 -13.17 5.23 1.03
CA SER A 63 -13.03 6.70 0.85
C SER A 63 -11.63 7.31 1.01
N SER A 64 -10.55 6.53 1.04
CA SER A 64 -9.18 7.06 0.91
C SER A 64 -8.72 7.07 -0.54
N ALA A 65 -7.93 8.09 -0.92
CA ALA A 65 -7.17 8.13 -2.17
C ALA A 65 -5.68 8.00 -1.84
N SER A 66 -5.05 6.92 -2.29
CA SER A 66 -3.63 6.62 -2.10
C SER A 66 -2.99 6.34 -3.46
N ASN A 67 -2.73 7.41 -4.22
CA ASN A 67 -2.31 7.34 -5.63
C ASN A 67 -0.80 7.09 -5.78
N ASN A 68 -0.39 6.67 -6.98
CA ASN A 68 1.01 6.53 -7.39
C ASN A 68 1.86 5.61 -6.49
N ASN A 69 1.24 4.60 -5.88
CA ASN A 69 1.92 3.72 -4.95
C ASN A 69 2.39 2.42 -5.59
N VAL A 70 3.54 1.92 -5.15
CA VAL A 70 4.04 0.58 -5.50
C VAL A 70 4.01 -0.30 -4.26
N ASN A 71 3.07 -1.22 -4.18
CA ASN A 71 2.85 -2.17 -3.09
C ASN A 71 3.13 -3.60 -3.57
N ILE A 72 4.29 -4.17 -3.20
CA ILE A 72 4.68 -5.52 -3.63
C ILE A 72 5.04 -6.37 -2.42
N GLY A 73 4.22 -7.37 -2.14
CA GLY A 73 4.38 -8.28 -1.01
C GLY A 73 3.07 -8.56 -0.29
N SER A 74 3.05 -9.61 0.53
CA SER A 74 1.88 -9.93 1.36
C SER A 74 1.65 -8.81 2.38
N ASN A 75 0.47 -8.19 2.33
CA ASN A 75 0.05 -7.05 3.14
C ASN A 75 0.97 -5.81 3.02
N ALA A 76 1.73 -5.66 1.93
CA ALA A 76 2.47 -4.42 1.65
C ALA A 76 1.48 -3.27 1.41
N GLY A 77 1.67 -2.11 2.06
CA GLY A 77 0.75 -0.97 1.94
C GLY A 77 -0.69 -1.31 2.32
N ARG A 78 -0.91 -2.31 3.18
CA ARG A 78 -2.24 -2.55 3.73
C ARG A 78 -2.60 -1.41 4.69
N HIS A 79 -3.89 -1.12 4.85
CA HIS A 79 -4.40 -0.06 5.70
C HIS A 79 -3.78 1.32 5.45
N GLN A 80 -3.47 1.62 4.18
CA GLN A 80 -3.07 2.96 3.77
C GLN A 80 -4.23 3.95 3.93
N ASN A 81 -3.92 5.15 4.40
CA ASN A 81 -4.86 6.26 4.45
C ASN A 81 -4.12 7.54 4.02
N ASN A 82 -4.46 8.07 2.83
CA ASN A 82 -3.82 9.25 2.25
C ASN A 82 -2.29 9.13 2.14
N CYS A 83 -1.77 7.99 1.66
CA CYS A 83 -0.36 7.80 1.31
C CYS A 83 -0.23 7.95 -0.20
N THR A 84 0.51 8.94 -0.68
CA THR A 84 0.74 9.15 -2.11
C THR A 84 2.23 9.08 -2.41
N ASP A 85 2.57 8.58 -3.61
CA ASP A 85 3.93 8.50 -4.11
C ASP A 85 4.87 7.66 -3.20
N CYS A 86 4.33 6.57 -2.65
CA CYS A 86 5.00 5.67 -1.72
C CYS A 86 5.47 4.38 -2.43
N VAL A 87 6.68 3.89 -2.12
CA VAL A 87 7.19 2.58 -2.58
C VAL A 87 7.30 1.63 -1.40
N MET A 88 6.47 0.59 -1.35
CA MET A 88 6.42 -0.41 -0.28
C MET A 88 6.63 -1.81 -0.84
N ILE A 89 7.82 -2.37 -0.63
CA ILE A 89 8.21 -3.68 -1.16
C ILE A 89 8.71 -4.56 -0.03
N GLY A 90 8.05 -5.70 0.16
CA GLY A 90 8.30 -6.64 1.24
C GLY A 90 7.01 -6.99 1.97
N GLN A 91 6.96 -8.18 2.57
CA GLN A 91 5.82 -8.55 3.39
C GLN A 91 5.72 -7.59 4.59
N TYR A 92 4.53 -7.01 4.77
CA TYR A 92 4.21 -5.99 5.78
C TYR A 92 4.99 -4.66 5.66
N ALA A 93 5.62 -4.36 4.52
CA ALA A 93 6.20 -3.04 4.30
C ALA A 93 5.08 -1.97 4.31
N GLY A 94 5.22 -0.92 5.13
CA GLY A 94 4.24 0.17 5.22
C GLY A 94 2.81 -0.22 5.63
N HIS A 95 2.64 -1.33 6.36
CA HIS A 95 1.35 -1.93 6.72
C HIS A 95 0.37 -1.04 7.52
N TYR A 96 0.82 0.07 8.08
CA TYR A 96 -0.04 1.05 8.75
C TYR A 96 0.35 2.48 8.36
N ASN A 97 0.66 2.72 7.08
CA ASN A 97 0.99 4.07 6.62
C ASN A 97 -0.25 4.97 6.49
N ARG A 98 -0.46 5.87 7.47
CA ARG A 98 -1.67 6.68 7.64
C ARG A 98 -1.46 8.18 7.35
N GLY A 99 -0.69 8.48 6.31
CA GLY A 99 -0.50 9.85 5.83
C GLY A 99 0.94 10.23 5.53
N GLY A 100 1.89 9.31 5.64
CA GLY A 100 3.27 9.53 5.24
C GLY A 100 3.45 9.37 3.73
N ASN A 101 3.65 10.47 3.03
CA ASN A 101 3.83 10.55 1.58
C ASN A 101 5.31 10.46 1.20
N TYR A 102 5.60 10.15 -0.08
CA TYR A 102 6.96 10.20 -0.62
C TYR A 102 7.97 9.29 0.12
N ASN A 103 7.49 8.17 0.68
CA ASN A 103 8.31 7.26 1.46
C ASN A 103 8.76 6.04 0.63
N ILE A 104 9.97 5.57 0.88
CA ILE A 104 10.50 4.31 0.34
C ILE A 104 10.65 3.32 1.51
N MET A 105 9.91 2.22 1.48
CA MET A 105 9.88 1.19 2.51
C MET A 105 10.17 -0.17 1.87
N MET A 106 11.41 -0.61 1.97
CA MET A 106 11.90 -1.84 1.33
C MET A 106 12.44 -2.83 2.36
N GLY A 107 11.74 -3.93 2.55
CA GLY A 107 12.13 -4.99 3.47
C GLY A 107 10.95 -5.57 4.23
N HIS A 108 11.14 -6.75 4.80
CA HIS A 108 10.13 -7.37 5.66
C HIS A 108 9.93 -6.51 6.91
N TYR A 109 8.69 -6.04 7.12
CA TYR A 109 8.30 -5.06 8.14
C TYR A 109 9.00 -3.69 8.08
N ALA A 110 9.53 -3.29 6.92
CA ALA A 110 10.07 -1.94 6.77
C ALA A 110 8.94 -0.89 6.90
N GLY A 111 9.10 0.12 7.76
CA GLY A 111 8.09 1.17 7.98
C GLY A 111 6.73 0.65 8.49
N TYR A 112 6.71 -0.49 9.20
CA TYR A 112 5.47 -1.20 9.55
C TYR A 112 4.41 -0.32 10.24
N GLN A 113 4.83 0.65 11.08
CA GLN A 113 3.94 1.57 11.80
C GLN A 113 4.21 3.05 11.51
N THR A 114 4.65 3.40 10.30
CA THR A 114 4.83 4.81 9.91
C THR A 114 3.48 5.53 9.83
N GLN A 115 2.99 6.11 10.92
CA GLN A 115 1.66 6.74 10.92
C GLN A 115 1.68 8.10 10.21
N GLU A 116 2.77 8.84 10.35
CA GLU A 116 3.01 10.19 9.83
C GLU A 116 4.53 10.34 9.56
N GLY A 117 4.91 11.14 8.56
CA GLY A 117 6.31 11.37 8.19
C GLY A 117 6.50 11.21 6.69
N ASP A 118 6.91 12.29 6.04
CA ASP A 118 7.15 12.32 4.60
C ASP A 118 8.65 12.20 4.29
N TYR A 119 8.99 11.76 3.08
CA TYR A 119 10.36 11.77 2.55
C TYR A 119 11.35 10.87 3.29
N ASN A 120 10.89 9.74 3.84
CA ASN A 120 11.75 8.78 4.54
C ASN A 120 12.13 7.61 3.64
N VAL A 121 13.33 7.07 3.85
CA VAL A 121 13.81 5.82 3.25
C VAL A 121 14.08 4.81 4.35
N TYR A 122 13.22 3.80 4.47
CA TYR A 122 13.41 2.62 5.31
C TYR A 122 13.83 1.43 4.46
N MET A 123 15.06 0.95 4.62
CA MET A 123 15.58 -0.18 3.86
C MET A 123 16.21 -1.22 4.78
N GLY A 124 15.68 -2.43 4.74
CA GLY A 124 16.14 -3.58 5.51
C GLY A 124 15.04 -4.25 6.30
N TYR A 125 15.36 -5.41 6.86
CA TYR A 125 14.47 -6.13 7.77
C TYR A 125 14.19 -5.26 9.00
N GLN A 126 12.92 -4.93 9.24
CA GLN A 126 12.44 -4.11 10.36
C GLN A 126 13.01 -2.67 10.45
N ALA A 127 13.59 -2.14 9.37
CA ALA A 127 13.97 -0.72 9.31
C ALA A 127 12.72 0.15 9.49
N GLY A 128 12.72 1.15 10.37
CA GLY A 128 11.53 2.02 10.53
C GLY A 128 10.33 1.35 11.21
N TYR A 129 10.48 0.18 11.85
CA TYR A 129 9.34 -0.61 12.37
C TYR A 129 8.37 0.20 13.25
N HIS A 130 8.90 1.07 14.11
CA HIS A 130 8.17 1.98 15.01
C HIS A 130 8.45 3.45 14.69
N ALA A 131 8.43 3.85 13.42
CA ALA A 131 8.59 5.26 13.05
C ALA A 131 7.31 6.08 13.35
N ASP A 132 6.95 6.23 14.62
CA ASP A 132 5.77 6.99 15.07
C ASP A 132 6.11 8.38 15.65
N ARG A 133 5.38 9.38 15.15
CA ARG A 133 5.09 10.75 15.61
C ARG A 133 6.15 11.67 16.24
N ASN A 134 7.28 11.24 16.79
CA ASN A 134 8.18 12.17 17.49
C ASN A 134 9.62 11.66 17.73
N ASN A 135 10.08 10.62 17.03
CA ASN A 135 11.48 10.24 17.24
C ASN A 135 12.18 9.67 16.01
N SER A 136 12.86 10.57 15.30
CA SER A 136 13.90 10.23 14.31
C SER A 136 15.04 9.38 14.88
N SER A 137 15.06 9.10 16.20
CA SER A 137 16.19 8.49 16.91
C SER A 137 16.01 7.03 17.35
N TYR A 138 14.89 6.34 17.06
CA TYR A 138 14.69 4.93 17.50
C TYR A 138 14.70 3.85 16.40
N ALA A 139 14.85 4.18 15.11
CA ALA A 139 14.59 3.21 14.04
C ALA A 139 15.82 2.71 13.25
N CYS A 140 17.05 3.00 13.69
CA CYS A 140 18.25 2.52 13.01
C CYS A 140 18.78 1.27 13.71
N ASN A 141 18.47 0.08 13.19
CA ASN A 141 19.39 -1.06 13.29
C ASN A 141 19.27 -1.99 12.07
N ASN A 142 20.43 -2.20 11.45
CA ASN A 142 20.81 -3.16 10.43
C ASN A 142 20.11 -3.08 9.06
N ASN A 143 19.95 -1.89 8.47
CA ASN A 143 20.82 -1.55 7.32
C ASN A 143 20.72 -0.10 6.80
N VAL A 144 19.58 0.58 6.57
CA VAL A 144 19.52 2.09 6.48
C VAL A 144 18.12 2.66 6.78
N CYS A 145 18.10 3.77 7.56
CA CYS A 145 17.02 4.76 7.71
C CYS A 145 17.59 6.19 7.54
N ILE A 146 17.11 6.97 6.55
CA ILE A 146 17.32 8.43 6.43
C ILE A 146 16.03 9.04 5.91
#